data_AF-Q3J3U7-F1
#
_entry.id   AF-Q3J3U7-F1
#
_cell.length_a   1.000
_cell.length_b   1.000
_cell.length_c   1.000
_cell.angle_alpha   90.00
_cell.angle_beta   90.00
_cell.angle_gamma   90.00
#
_symmetry.space_group_name_H-M   'P 1'
#
loop_
_entity.id
_entity.type
_entity.pdbx_description
1 polymer ?
#
loop_
_entity_poly.entity_id
_entity_poly.type
_entity_poly.pdbx_seq_one_letter_code
_entity_poly.pdbx_strand_id
1 'polypeptide(L)'
;MAYAKTGTHERQGRGSALMLTSAVVLGAFGALAVRHLMSGRRSTHYPEVRQAGRDAMRDPPRDWDRLDETLDESFPASDPPATY
;
A
#
# COMPACT_ATOMS: atom_id res chain seq x y z
N MET A 1 33.57 -39.72 -56.00
CA MET A 1 32.16 -40.00 -55.61
C MET A 1 32.01 -39.61 -54.14
N ALA A 2 31.25 -38.55 -53.86
CA ALA A 2 31.05 -38.00 -52.53
C ALA A 2 29.84 -38.66 -51.86
N TYR A 3 30.01 -39.24 -50.66
CA TYR A 3 28.91 -39.70 -49.82
C TYR A 3 28.66 -38.68 -48.72
N ALA A 4 27.46 -38.10 -48.73
CA ALA A 4 27.11 -36.91 -47.99
C ALA A 4 26.65 -37.21 -46.55
N LYS A 5 27.30 -36.52 -45.61
CA LYS A 5 26.72 -35.69 -44.56
C LYS A 5 25.55 -36.26 -43.72
N THR A 6 25.91 -36.67 -42.50
CA THR A 6 25.08 -36.75 -41.29
C THR A 6 24.11 -35.56 -41.16
N GLY A 7 22.82 -35.86 -41.03
CA GLY A 7 21.78 -34.92 -40.62
C GLY A 7 21.13 -35.38 -39.32
N THR A 8 21.63 -34.92 -38.18
CA THR A 8 21.02 -35.13 -36.86
C THR A 8 20.72 -33.79 -36.22
N HIS A 9 19.68 -33.08 -36.69
CA HIS A 9 19.15 -31.90 -36.01
C HIS A 9 17.64 -31.74 -36.25
N GLU A 10 16.81 -32.65 -35.72
CA GLU A 10 15.34 -32.52 -35.78
C GLU A 10 14.63 -32.68 -34.43
N ARG A 11 15.28 -32.31 -33.32
CA ARG A 11 14.64 -32.36 -31.99
C ARG A 11 14.83 -31.09 -31.14
N GLN A 12 14.97 -29.93 -31.79
CA GLN A 12 15.33 -28.66 -31.11
C GLN A 12 14.19 -27.63 -31.00
N GLY A 13 13.06 -27.82 -31.71
CA GLY A 13 12.01 -26.79 -31.79
C GLY A 13 10.93 -26.82 -30.69
N ARG A 14 10.77 -27.92 -29.95
CA ARG A 14 9.68 -28.06 -28.94
C ARG A 14 10.13 -27.74 -27.51
N GLY A 15 11.40 -27.93 -27.18
CA GLY A 15 11.93 -27.68 -25.82
C GLY A 15 12.17 -26.20 -25.52
N SER A 16 12.52 -25.41 -26.53
CA SER A 16 12.88 -23.99 -26.40
C SER A 16 11.68 -23.07 -26.12
N ALA A 17 10.54 -23.32 -26.75
CA ALA A 17 9.31 -22.57 -26.46
C ALA A 17 8.80 -22.83 -25.03
N LEU A 18 8.82 -24.09 -24.57
CA LEU A 18 8.46 -24.45 -23.19
C LEU A 18 9.41 -23.83 -22.16
N MET A 19 10.72 -23.79 -22.43
CA MET A 19 11.70 -23.16 -21.53
C MET A 19 11.57 -21.63 -21.44
N LEU A 20 11.19 -20.96 -22.53
CA LEU A 20 10.97 -19.51 -22.51
C LEU A 20 9.70 -19.14 -21.72
N THR A 21 8.63 -19.93 -21.85
CA THR A 21 7.41 -19.69 -21.06
C THR A 21 7.62 -19.91 -19.55
N SER A 22 8.41 -20.91 -19.16
CA SER A 22 8.65 -21.21 -17.74
C SER A 22 9.50 -20.14 -17.04
N ALA A 23 10.49 -19.57 -17.73
CA ALA A 23 11.32 -18.49 -17.21
C ALA A 23 10.52 -17.19 -16.96
N VAL A 24 9.58 -16.85 -17.85
CA VAL A 24 8.70 -15.68 -17.68
C VAL A 24 7.76 -15.87 -16.50
N VAL A 25 7.18 -17.06 -16.33
CA VAL A 25 6.29 -17.37 -15.21
C VAL A 25 7.03 -17.32 -13.87
N LEU A 26 8.21 -17.92 -13.77
CA LEU A 26 9.05 -17.87 -12.55
C LEU A 26 9.51 -16.45 -12.23
N GLY A 27 9.91 -15.68 -13.25
CA GLY A 27 10.30 -14.28 -13.08
C GLY A 27 9.13 -13.40 -12.59
N ALA A 28 7.96 -13.54 -13.22
CA ALA A 28 6.76 -12.80 -12.83
C ALA A 28 6.28 -13.19 -11.43
N PHE A 29 6.26 -14.47 -11.11
CA PHE A 29 5.86 -14.97 -9.80
C PHE A 29 6.83 -14.55 -8.70
N GLY A 30 8.14 -14.65 -8.95
CA GLY A 30 9.18 -14.18 -8.03
C GLY A 30 9.10 -12.68 -7.76
N ALA A 31 8.92 -11.86 -8.80
CA ALA A 31 8.73 -10.41 -8.65
C ALA A 31 7.46 -10.06 -7.86
N LEU A 32 6.36 -10.80 -8.08
CA LEU A 32 5.11 -10.59 -7.36
C LEU A 32 5.23 -11.03 -5.89
N ALA A 33 5.93 -12.12 -5.61
CA ALA A 33 6.20 -12.60 -4.25
C ALA A 33 7.09 -11.62 -3.47
N VAL A 34 8.16 -11.10 -4.10
CA VAL A 34 9.02 -10.06 -3.50
C VAL A 34 8.23 -8.79 -3.22
N ARG A 35 7.39 -8.34 -4.16
CA ARG A 35 6.49 -7.19 -3.96
C ARG A 35 5.51 -7.43 -2.80
N HIS A 36 4.94 -8.63 -2.70
CA HIS A 36 4.00 -8.97 -1.64
C HIS A 36 4.67 -9.06 -0.27
N LEU A 37 5.89 -9.59 -0.21
CA LEU A 37 6.69 -9.63 1.01
C LEU A 37 7.20 -8.24 1.43
N MET A 38 7.53 -7.38 0.46
CA MET A 38 7.96 -6.00 0.68
C MET A 38 6.80 -5.03 0.92
N SER A 39 5.55 -5.41 0.66
CA SER A 39 4.38 -4.64 1.06
C SER A 39 4.15 -4.79 2.57
N GLY A 40 5.05 -4.19 3.35
CA GLY A 40 4.80 -3.90 4.76
C GLY A 40 3.47 -3.17 4.85
N ARG A 41 2.56 -3.68 5.68
CA ARG A 41 1.27 -3.05 5.93
C ARG A 41 1.54 -1.68 6.52
N ARG A 42 1.50 -0.63 5.69
CA ARG A 42 1.29 0.72 6.20
C ARG A 42 -0.15 0.76 6.69
N SER A 43 -0.34 0.41 7.95
CA SER A 43 -1.54 0.78 8.67
C SER A 43 -1.48 2.29 8.85
N THR A 44 -1.98 3.02 7.85
CA THR A 44 -2.31 4.45 7.96
C THR A 44 -3.57 4.63 8.81
N HIS A 45 -3.67 3.88 9.91
CA HIS A 45 -4.76 4.03 10.84
C HIS A 45 -4.37 5.18 11.75
N TYR A 46 -4.77 6.39 11.35
CA TYR A 46 -4.83 7.49 12.29
C TYR A 46 -5.77 7.06 13.42
N PRO A 47 -5.41 7.31 14.69
CA PRO A 47 -6.35 7.10 15.77
C PRO A 47 -7.63 7.88 15.45
N GLU A 48 -8.77 7.29 15.76
CA GLU A 48 -10.05 7.98 15.64
C GLU A 48 -10.01 9.22 16.54
N VAL A 49 -10.06 10.40 15.94
CA VAL A 49 -10.12 11.67 16.65
C VAL A 49 -11.60 11.98 16.88
N ARG A 50 -12.02 12.07 18.15
CA ARG A 50 -13.39 12.49 18.48
C ARG A 50 -13.65 13.91 18.01
N GLN A 51 -14.89 14.21 17.66
CA GLN A 51 -15.32 15.58 17.38
C GLN A 51 -15.10 16.49 18.60
N ALA A 52 -14.92 17.78 18.34
CA ALA A 52 -14.88 18.82 19.37
C ALA A 52 -16.30 19.15 19.87
N GLY A 53 -16.39 19.95 20.93
CA GLY A 53 -17.65 20.42 21.49
C GLY A 53 -18.32 19.49 22.51
N ARG A 54 -19.36 20.03 23.13
CA ARG A 54 -20.07 19.41 24.26
C ARG A 54 -20.69 18.06 23.93
N ASP A 55 -21.31 17.92 22.77
CA ASP A 55 -22.04 16.69 22.39
C ASP A 55 -21.11 15.47 22.21
N ALA A 56 -19.83 15.73 21.97
CA ALA A 56 -18.80 14.70 21.85
C ALA A 56 -18.06 14.42 23.17
N MET A 57 -18.42 15.08 24.27
CA MET A 57 -17.86 14.81 25.60
C MET A 57 -18.47 13.55 26.20
N ARG A 58 -17.64 12.72 26.83
CA ARG A 58 -18.09 11.53 27.58
C ARG A 58 -19.01 11.90 28.75
N ASP A 59 -18.65 12.97 29.47
CA ASP A 59 -19.35 13.45 30.66
C ASP A 59 -19.57 14.97 30.52
N PRO A 60 -20.58 15.43 29.76
CA PRO A 60 -20.79 16.85 29.51
C PRO A 60 -21.28 17.57 30.78
N PRO A 61 -20.91 18.86 30.98
CA PRO A 61 -21.46 19.68 32.05
C PRO A 61 -22.99 19.78 31.96
N ARG A 62 -23.66 19.77 33.12
CA ARG A 62 -25.12 19.92 33.21
C ARG A 62 -25.57 21.27 32.64
N ASP A 63 -24.86 22.32 33.05
CA ASP A 63 -25.05 23.68 32.58
C ASP A 63 -23.91 23.98 31.60
N TRP A 64 -24.28 24.24 30.35
CA TRP A 64 -23.38 24.70 29.29
C TRP A 64 -24.16 25.72 28.50
N ASP A 65 -23.69 26.96 28.52
CA ASP A 65 -24.39 28.07 27.92
C ASP A 65 -23.66 28.61 26.69
N ARG A 66 -24.22 29.68 26.12
CA ARG A 66 -23.64 30.32 24.93
C ARG A 66 -22.26 30.91 25.22
N LEU A 67 -22.02 31.40 26.44
CA LEU A 67 -20.73 31.97 26.79
C LEU A 67 -19.68 30.86 26.81
N ASP A 68 -19.99 29.70 27.37
CA ASP A 68 -19.11 28.52 27.37
C ASP A 68 -18.72 28.10 25.93
N GLU A 69 -19.71 27.98 25.04
CA GLU A 69 -19.47 27.65 23.62
C GLU A 69 -18.61 28.71 22.92
N THR A 70 -18.93 29.99 23.14
CA THR A 70 -18.20 31.12 22.52
C THR A 70 -16.75 31.16 22.99
N LEU A 71 -16.51 30.82 24.26
CA LEU A 71 -15.16 30.74 24.80
C LEU A 71 -14.41 29.58 24.16
N ASP A 72 -15.00 28.39 24.04
CA ASP A 72 -14.37 27.22 23.40
C ASP A 72 -13.98 27.51 21.93
N GLU A 73 -14.88 28.13 21.15
CA GLU A 73 -14.63 28.50 19.75
C GLU A 73 -13.58 29.61 19.57
N SER A 74 -13.36 30.44 20.59
CA SER A 74 -12.45 31.59 20.50
C SER A 74 -10.97 31.21 20.57
N PHE A 75 -10.65 30.02 21.10
CA PHE A 75 -9.27 29.54 21.15
C PHE A 75 -8.95 28.82 19.85
N PRO A 76 -8.03 29.34 19.01
CA PRO A 76 -7.58 28.60 17.85
C PRO A 76 -7.05 27.25 18.31
N ALA A 77 -7.38 26.19 17.57
CA ALA A 77 -6.63 24.95 17.63
C ALA A 77 -5.16 25.36 17.52
N SER A 78 -4.36 25.05 18.53
CA SER A 78 -2.97 25.49 18.63
C SER A 78 -2.16 24.81 17.52
N ASP A 79 -2.30 25.29 16.28
CA ASP A 79 -1.46 24.90 15.18
C ASP A 79 -0.04 25.33 15.58
N PRO A 80 0.88 24.38 15.81
CA PRO A 80 2.25 24.73 16.14
C PRO A 80 2.76 25.64 15.01
N PRO A 81 3.57 26.68 15.32
CA PRO A 81 4.03 27.61 14.30
C PRO A 81 4.68 26.80 13.17
N ALA A 82 4.10 26.88 11.97
CA ALA A 82 4.78 26.42 10.78
C ALA A 82 6.04 27.28 10.66
N THR A 83 7.19 26.66 10.90
CA THR A 83 8.49 27.33 10.79
C THR A 83 8.60 27.96 9.40
N TYR A 84 8.72 29.29 9.36
CA TYR A 84 9.07 30.08 8.17
C TYR A 84 10.50 29.78 7.71
#